data_AF-A0A3C1FPY2-F1
#
_entry.id   AF-A0A3C1FPY2-F1
#
_cell.length_a   1.000
_cell.length_b   1.000
_cell.length_c   1.000
_cell.angle_alpha   90.00
_cell.angle_beta   90.00
_cell.angle_gamma   90.00
#
_symmetry.space_group_name_H-M   'P 1'
#
loop_
_entity.id
_entity.type
_entity.pdbx_description
1 polymer ?
#
loop_
_entity_poly.entity_id
_entity_poly.type
_entity_poly.pdbx_seq_one_letter_code
_entity_poly.pdbx_strand_id
1 'polypeptide(L)'
;DEVDPELLETYEKLGIPLAEQAMLAGVAVDAVFDSVSVVTTFKDKLEEAGGIFCSISEAVQEHPDLVRKYLGSVVPYSDNFHATLNSAV
;
A
#
# COMPACT_ATOMS: atom_id res chain seq x y z
N ASP A 1 -9.39 -20.02 5.56
CA ASP A 1 -9.14 -19.57 6.93
C ASP A 1 -7.84 -20.13 7.54
N GLU A 2 -6.83 -20.44 6.72
CA GLU A 2 -5.48 -20.77 7.23
C GLU A 2 -4.50 -19.73 6.69
N VAL A 3 -3.78 -19.09 7.61
CA VAL A 3 -2.73 -18.11 7.30
C VAL A 3 -1.57 -18.85 6.64
N ASP A 4 -1.01 -18.26 5.59
CA ASP A 4 0.12 -18.83 4.85
C ASP A 4 1.30 -19.14 5.80
N PRO A 5 1.85 -20.37 5.80
CA PRO A 5 2.97 -20.75 6.64
C PRO A 5 4.20 -19.84 6.49
N GLU A 6 4.44 -19.23 5.32
CA GLU A 6 5.55 -18.28 5.15
C GLU A 6 5.34 -16.97 5.92
N LEU A 7 4.09 -16.50 6.04
CA LEU A 7 3.76 -15.31 6.83
C LEU A 7 3.98 -15.57 8.33
N LEU A 8 3.58 -16.75 8.81
CA LEU A 8 3.79 -17.17 10.20
C LEU A 8 5.28 -17.24 10.56
N GLU A 9 6.10 -17.87 9.72
CA GLU A 9 7.56 -17.88 9.91
C GLU A 9 8.16 -16.47 9.91
N THR A 10 7.62 -15.57 9.08
CA THR A 10 8.08 -14.18 9.02
C THR A 10 7.75 -13.43 10.31
N TYR A 11 6.57 -13.63 10.88
CA TYR A 11 6.18 -13.03 12.16
C TYR A 11 6.99 -13.59 13.34
N GLU A 12 7.31 -14.89 13.34
CA GLU A 12 8.21 -15.50 14.33
C GLU A 12 9.63 -14.92 14.24
N LYS A 13 10.17 -14.74 13.02
CA LYS A 13 11.49 -14.11 12.80
C LYS A 13 11.53 -12.65 13.27
N LEU A 14 10.40 -11.94 13.22
CA LEU A 14 10.27 -10.57 13.72
C LEU A 14 10.12 -10.49 15.25
N GLY A 15 10.02 -11.63 15.95
CA GLY A 15 9.94 -11.69 17.42
C GLY A 15 8.62 -11.17 18.01
N ILE A 16 7.57 -11.14 17.21
CA ILE A 16 6.26 -10.60 17.61
C ILE A 16 5.55 -11.63 18.50
N PRO A 17 5.01 -11.26 19.68
CA PRO A 17 4.27 -12.17 20.55
C PRO A 17 3.06 -12.83 19.85
N LEU A 18 2.79 -14.10 20.13
CA LEU A 18 1.73 -14.91 19.50
C LEU A 18 0.34 -14.22 19.44
N ALA A 19 -0.01 -13.45 20.48
CA ALA A 19 -1.29 -12.71 20.52
C ALA A 19 -1.34 -11.57 19.49
N GLU A 20 -0.23 -10.87 19.27
CA GLU A 20 -0.12 -9.82 18.26
C GLU A 20 0.00 -10.41 16.85
N GLN A 21 0.64 -11.57 16.70
CA GLN A 21 0.70 -12.27 15.41
C GLN A 21 -0.68 -12.63 14.87
N ALA A 22 -1.58 -13.15 15.71
CA ALA A 22 -2.94 -13.49 15.28
C ALA A 22 -3.74 -12.26 14.83
N MET A 23 -3.54 -11.13 15.50
CA MET A 23 -4.18 -9.86 15.13
C MET A 23 -3.57 -9.28 13.85
N LEU A 24 -2.24 -9.26 13.73
CA LEU A 24 -1.51 -8.73 12.57
C LEU A 24 -1.66 -9.59 11.34
N ALA A 25 -1.70 -10.92 11.48
CA ALA A 25 -2.00 -11.84 10.38
C ALA A 25 -3.42 -11.63 9.87
N GLY A 26 -4.40 -11.46 10.78
CA GLY A 26 -5.77 -11.09 10.39
C GLY A 26 -5.82 -9.77 9.61
N VAL A 27 -5.16 -8.73 10.11
CA VAL A 27 -5.11 -7.40 9.45
C VAL A 27 -4.32 -7.43 8.15
N ALA A 28 -3.21 -8.16 8.07
CA ALA A 28 -2.38 -8.25 6.87
C ALA A 28 -3.04 -9.09 5.79
N VAL A 29 -3.67 -10.21 6.15
CA VAL A 29 -4.46 -11.02 5.21
C VAL A 29 -5.64 -10.20 4.70
N ASP A 30 -6.34 -9.46 5.56
CA ASP A 30 -7.45 -8.59 5.15
C ASP A 30 -6.96 -7.44 4.25
N ALA A 31 -5.88 -6.74 4.60
CA ALA A 31 -5.31 -5.68 3.78
C ALA A 31 -4.81 -6.17 2.40
N VAL A 32 -4.20 -7.37 2.34
CA VAL A 32 -3.71 -7.96 1.09
C VAL A 32 -4.87 -8.48 0.24
N PHE A 33 -5.85 -9.20 0.81
CA PHE A 33 -7.04 -9.65 0.09
C PHE A 33 -7.90 -8.47 -0.38
N ASP A 34 -8.03 -7.41 0.43
CA ASP A 34 -8.77 -6.22 0.07
C ASP A 34 -8.04 -5.48 -1.07
N SER A 35 -6.70 -5.39 -1.06
CA SER A 35 -5.96 -4.74 -2.15
C SER A 35 -6.15 -5.39 -3.53
N VAL A 36 -6.30 -6.72 -3.61
CA VAL A 36 -6.53 -7.43 -4.89
C VAL A 36 -8.01 -7.39 -5.29
N SER A 37 -8.93 -7.40 -4.31
CA SER A 37 -10.39 -7.31 -4.50
C SER A 37 -10.85 -5.90 -4.90
N VAL A 38 -10.23 -4.86 -4.33
CA VAL A 38 -10.52 -3.44 -4.58
C VAL A 38 -10.14 -3.03 -6.00
N VAL A 39 -9.03 -3.55 -6.54
CA VAL A 39 -8.54 -3.21 -7.89
C VAL A 39 -9.57 -3.51 -8.99
N THR A 40 -10.41 -4.53 -8.83
CA THR A 40 -11.41 -4.90 -9.85
C THR A 40 -12.85 -4.59 -9.47
N THR A 41 -13.23 -4.63 -8.18
CA THR A 41 -14.64 -4.51 -7.77
C THR A 41 -15.05 -3.08 -7.41
N PHE A 42 -14.10 -2.22 -7.04
CA PHE A 42 -14.40 -0.89 -6.49
C PHE A 42 -13.89 0.28 -7.33
N LYS A 43 -13.11 0.05 -8.39
CA LYS A 43 -12.66 1.12 -9.30
C LYS A 43 -13.83 1.95 -9.83
N ASP A 44 -14.85 1.32 -10.41
CA ASP A 44 -16.00 2.03 -11.01
C ASP A 44 -16.80 2.81 -9.96
N LYS A 45 -17.01 2.22 -8.77
CA LYS A 45 -17.73 2.88 -7.67
C LYS A 45 -16.94 4.04 -7.06
N LEU A 46 -15.63 3.91 -6.98
CA LEU A 46 -14.75 4.98 -6.53
C LEU A 46 -14.75 6.11 -7.56
N GLU A 47 -14.70 5.79 -8.85
CA GLU A 47 -14.78 6.78 -9.93
C GLU A 47 -16.12 7.53 -9.93
N GLU A 48 -17.25 6.84 -9.72
CA GLU A 48 -18.57 7.48 -9.56
C GLU A 48 -18.63 8.47 -8.38
N ALA A 49 -17.88 8.19 -7.30
CA ALA A 49 -17.74 9.07 -6.16
C ALA A 49 -16.66 10.15 -6.33
N GLY A 50 -15.95 10.17 -7.46
CA GLY A 50 -14.86 11.11 -7.76
C GLY A 50 -13.50 10.73 -7.18
N GLY A 51 -13.35 9.49 -6.70
CA GLY A 51 -12.09 8.91 -6.24
C GLY A 51 -11.24 8.37 -7.40
N ILE A 52 -9.92 8.60 -7.34
CA ILE A 52 -8.95 8.10 -8.32
C ILE A 52 -8.22 6.91 -7.68
N PHE A 53 -8.42 5.72 -8.23
CA PHE A 53 -7.73 4.51 -7.78
C PHE A 53 -6.98 3.86 -8.93
N CYS A 54 -5.72 4.26 -9.12
CA CYS A 54 -4.84 3.77 -10.17
C CYS A 54 -3.41 3.62 -9.64
N SER A 55 -2.56 2.95 -10.42
CA SER A 55 -1.13 2.85 -10.08
C SER A 55 -0.45 4.22 -10.18
N ILE A 56 0.65 4.41 -9.46
CA ILE A 56 1.39 5.68 -9.53
C ILE A 56 1.85 6.01 -10.96
N SER A 57 2.20 4.99 -11.75
CA SER A 57 2.61 5.12 -13.15
C SER A 57 1.48 5.65 -14.05
N GLU A 58 0.24 5.19 -13.82
CA GLU A 58 -0.96 5.70 -14.51
C GLU A 58 -1.29 7.11 -14.02
N ALA A 59 -1.25 7.35 -12.72
CA ALA A 59 -1.53 8.65 -12.12
C ALA A 59 -0.61 9.76 -12.67
N VAL A 60 0.68 9.45 -12.92
CA VAL A 60 1.63 10.39 -13.52
C VAL A 60 1.26 10.74 -14.97
N GLN A 61 0.66 9.82 -15.72
CA GLN A 61 0.27 10.04 -17.12
C GLN A 61 -1.09 10.71 -17.26
N GLU A 62 -2.09 10.25 -16.49
CA GLU A 62 -3.49 10.69 -16.61
C GLU A 62 -3.81 11.90 -15.73
N HIS A 63 -3.11 12.06 -14.60
CA HIS A 63 -3.34 13.12 -13.62
C HIS A 63 -2.04 13.84 -13.18
N PRO A 64 -1.20 14.32 -14.12
CA PRO A 64 0.11 14.88 -13.81
C PRO A 64 0.05 16.09 -12.88
N ASP A 65 -0.99 16.92 -13.00
CA ASP A 65 -1.16 18.14 -12.20
C ASP A 65 -1.37 17.82 -10.71
N LEU A 66 -2.16 16.78 -10.42
CA LEU A 66 -2.41 16.33 -9.05
C LEU A 66 -1.14 15.71 -8.45
N VAL A 67 -0.47 14.83 -9.21
CA VAL A 67 0.77 14.21 -8.75
C VAL A 67 1.83 15.26 -8.46
N ARG A 68 2.05 16.22 -9.38
CA ARG A 68 3.02 17.30 -9.19
C ARG A 68 2.71 18.19 -7.98
N LYS A 69 1.43 18.40 -7.67
CA LYS A 69 1.01 19.23 -6.54
C LYS A 69 1.27 18.55 -5.19
N TYR A 70 1.12 17.23 -5.10
CA TYR A 70 1.11 16.51 -3.83
C TYR A 70 2.33 15.62 -3.59
N LEU A 71 2.96 15.07 -4.64
CA LEU A 71 4.13 14.22 -4.50
C LEU A 71 5.30 15.04 -3.92
N GLY A 72 5.91 14.52 -2.86
CA GLY A 72 7.02 15.20 -2.16
C GLY A 72 6.61 16.30 -1.18
N SER A 73 5.30 16.59 -1.03
CA SER A 73 4.83 17.65 -0.10
C SER A 73 4.94 17.26 1.38
N VAL A 74 4.70 15.98 1.71
CA VAL A 74 4.79 15.46 3.08
C VAL A 74 6.15 14.84 3.35
N VAL A 75 6.69 14.08 2.37
CA VAL A 75 8.01 13.46 2.45
C VAL A 75 8.85 13.97 1.28
N PRO A 76 9.67 15.02 1.47
CA PRO A 76 10.54 15.53 0.44
C PRO A 76 11.59 14.50 0.01
N TYR A 77 12.05 14.58 -1.25
CA TYR A 77 13.12 13.71 -1.75
C TYR A 77 14.42 13.86 -0.93
N SER A 78 14.64 15.01 -0.29
CA SER A 78 15.81 15.29 0.55
C SER A 78 15.62 14.92 2.02
N ASP A 79 14.52 14.28 2.40
CA ASP A 79 14.19 14.00 3.80
C ASP A 79 15.24 13.10 4.49
N ASN A 80 15.59 12.00 3.83
CA ASN A 80 16.63 11.10 4.30
C ASN A 80 17.19 10.28 3.13
N PHE A 81 18.24 9.49 3.41
CA PHE A 81 18.92 8.67 2.42
C PHE A 81 17.96 7.72 1.68
N HIS A 82 17.06 7.06 2.40
CA HIS A 82 16.11 6.11 1.81
C HIS A 82 15.03 6.81 0.99
N ALA A 83 14.54 7.96 1.44
CA ALA A 83 13.58 8.79 0.69
C ALA A 83 14.19 9.28 -0.64
N THR A 84 15.46 9.71 -0.62
CA THR A 84 16.19 10.12 -1.83
C THR A 84 16.29 8.96 -2.82
N LEU A 85 16.67 7.77 -2.32
CA LEU A 85 16.80 6.58 -3.15
C LEU A 85 15.46 6.13 -3.73
N ASN A 86 14.39 6.15 -2.95
CA ASN A 86 13.05 5.78 -3.41
C ASN A 86 12.48 6.77 -4.44
N SER A 87 12.74 8.07 -4.27
CA SER A 87 12.22 9.13 -5.15
C SER A 87 12.93 9.20 -6.50
N ALA A 88 14.10 8.57 -6.65
CA ALA A 88 14.88 8.55 -7.89
C ALA A 88 14.40 7.48 -8.89
N VAL A 89 13.50 6.59 -8.45
CA VAL A 89 12.88 5.52 -9.25
C VAL A 89 11.65 6.06 -9.96
#